data_AF-A0A9E4DAP1-F1
#
_entry.id   AF-A0A9E4DAP1-F1
#
_cell.length_a   1.000
_cell.length_b   1.000
_cell.length_c   1.000
_cell.angle_alpha   90.00
_cell.angle_beta   90.00
_cell.angle_gamma   90.00
#
_symmetry.space_group_name_H-M   'P 1'
#
loop_
_entity.id
_entity.type
_entity.pdbx_description
1 polymer ?
#
loop_
_entity_poly.entity_id
_entity_poly.type
_entity_poly.pdbx_seq_one_letter_code
_entity_poly.pdbx_strand_id
1 'polypeptide(L)'
;MSSTHAAALPKQPHRRPPHRDGGRRFLLLAGGYWNCERKWQVRATVLALILLTMAQVGLAIWVSYWNRDLFDALEDRALSELLQLVGVFVLIFALTMGVTALHMHVKRRLQLDWRRWLTDLLLEHWLAHGHLYRLQFTAGEHDNPDGRIAEDIRIATDVAVSLAHSLLFALLILGSFIDILLSVSGSAPLPGTSIAVHGYMVLAAFLYAGVGAALGLMLGRPLIRA
;
A
#
# COMPACT_ATOMS: atom_id res chain seq x y z
N MET A 1 17.79 -61.88 8.06
CA MET A 1 16.60 -61.16 8.54
C MET A 1 16.85 -59.68 8.25
N SER A 2 16.44 -59.19 7.08
CA SER A 2 16.62 -57.79 6.69
C SER A 2 15.27 -57.10 6.69
N SER A 3 15.10 -56.15 7.61
CA SER A 3 13.93 -55.27 7.70
C SER A 3 14.06 -54.17 6.65
N THR A 4 13.18 -54.20 5.66
CA THR A 4 13.06 -53.17 4.63
C THR A 4 12.45 -51.91 5.24
N HIS A 5 13.27 -50.88 5.47
CA HIS A 5 12.78 -49.53 5.73
C HIS A 5 12.07 -48.99 4.49
N ALA A 6 10.74 -48.93 4.53
CA ALA A 6 9.96 -48.23 3.52
C ALA A 6 10.21 -46.72 3.65
N ALA A 7 10.99 -46.16 2.73
CA ALA A 7 11.21 -44.73 2.62
C ALA A 7 9.88 -44.03 2.27
N ALA A 8 9.42 -43.15 3.16
CA ALA A 8 8.27 -42.30 2.88
C ALA A 8 8.60 -41.37 1.70
N LEU A 9 7.81 -41.47 0.63
CA LEU A 9 7.93 -40.60 -0.55
C LEU A 9 7.74 -39.13 -0.13
N PRO A 10 8.56 -38.19 -0.64
CA PRO A 10 8.36 -36.77 -0.40
C PRO A 10 7.03 -36.32 -0.99
N LYS A 11 6.15 -35.78 -0.15
CA LYS A 11 4.87 -35.19 -0.57
C LYS A 11 5.13 -34.09 -1.59
N GLN A 12 4.69 -34.28 -2.83
CA GLN A 12 4.84 -33.25 -3.86
C GLN A 12 3.95 -32.06 -3.52
N PRO A 13 4.45 -30.81 -3.58
CA PRO A 13 3.64 -29.63 -3.31
C PRO A 13 2.60 -29.48 -4.42
N HIS A 14 1.36 -29.81 -4.11
CA HIS A 14 0.24 -29.68 -5.03
C HIS A 14 -0.08 -28.18 -5.22
N ARG A 15 0.54 -27.54 -6.22
CA ARG A 15 0.23 -26.15 -6.61
C ARG A 15 -1.18 -26.11 -7.21
N ARG A 16 -2.18 -25.80 -6.38
CA ARG A 16 -3.54 -25.53 -6.86
C ARG A 16 -3.52 -24.30 -7.79
N PRO A 17 -4.23 -24.33 -8.94
CA PRO A 17 -4.29 -23.19 -9.83
C PRO A 17 -4.94 -21.98 -9.12
N PRO A 18 -4.52 -20.75 -9.42
CA PRO A 18 -5.11 -19.56 -8.82
C PRO A 18 -6.61 -19.49 -9.16
N HIS A 19 -7.46 -19.47 -8.14
CA HIS A 19 -8.89 -19.30 -8.33
C HIS A 19 -9.17 -17.92 -8.92
N ARG A 20 -9.71 -17.87 -10.14
CA ARG A 20 -10.10 -16.64 -10.86
C ARG A 20 -11.06 -15.74 -10.05
N ASP A 21 -11.76 -16.30 -9.06
CA ASP A 21 -12.76 -15.59 -8.25
C ASP A 21 -12.28 -15.18 -6.84
N GLY A 22 -10.99 -15.38 -6.52
CA GLY A 22 -10.46 -15.19 -5.17
C GLY A 22 -10.74 -13.79 -4.59
N GLY A 23 -10.51 -12.75 -5.40
CA GLY A 23 -10.74 -11.36 -4.99
C GLY A 23 -12.22 -11.05 -4.70
N ARG A 24 -13.15 -11.53 -5.53
CA ARG A 24 -14.60 -11.30 -5.34
C ARG A 24 -15.10 -11.99 -4.07
N ARG A 25 -14.65 -13.23 -3.81
CA ARG A 25 -15.01 -13.96 -2.59
C ARG A 25 -14.46 -13.28 -1.35
N PHE A 26 -13.22 -12.80 -1.40
CA PHE A 26 -12.64 -12.00 -0.32
C PHE A 26 -13.43 -10.72 -0.08
N LEU A 27 -13.79 -9.97 -1.13
CA LEU A 27 -14.59 -8.74 -1.00
C LEU A 27 -15.97 -8.99 -0.39
N LEU A 28 -16.62 -10.10 -0.75
CA LEU A 28 -17.91 -10.48 -0.16
C LEU A 28 -17.78 -10.82 1.33
N LEU A 29 -16.73 -11.56 1.72
CA LEU A 29 -16.42 -11.86 3.13
C LEU A 29 -16.05 -10.60 3.93
N ALA A 30 -15.23 -9.74 3.35
CA ALA A 30 -14.78 -8.47 3.93
C ALA A 30 -15.92 -7.45 4.05
N GLY A 31 -16.95 -7.54 3.19
CA GLY A 31 -18.08 -6.61 3.17
C GLY A 31 -18.85 -6.53 4.49
N GLY A 32 -18.89 -7.63 5.25
CA GLY A 32 -19.55 -7.67 6.57
C GLY A 32 -18.89 -6.77 7.63
N TYR A 33 -17.58 -6.56 7.54
CA TYR A 33 -16.84 -5.73 8.50
C TYR A 33 -17.33 -4.27 8.50
N TRP A 34 -17.64 -3.75 7.31
CA TRP A 34 -18.06 -2.36 7.13
C TRP A 34 -19.48 -2.06 7.63
N ASN A 35 -20.28 -3.10 7.84
CA ASN A 35 -21.68 -3.01 8.28
C ASN A 35 -21.93 -3.63 9.67
N CYS A 36 -20.87 -3.90 10.44
CA CYS A 36 -21.01 -4.38 11.82
C CYS A 36 -21.73 -3.37 12.74
N GLU A 37 -22.16 -3.79 13.93
CA GLU A 37 -22.81 -2.92 14.93
C GLU A 37 -21.96 -1.67 15.26
N ARG A 38 -20.63 -1.81 15.20
CA ARG A 38 -19.65 -0.75 15.43
C ARG A 38 -19.28 0.04 14.16
N LYS A 39 -20.10 0.01 13.11
CA LYS A 39 -19.85 0.66 11.80
C LYS A 39 -19.36 2.11 11.88
N TRP A 40 -19.87 2.89 12.83
CA TRP A 40 -19.47 4.30 12.98
C TRP A 40 -18.03 4.45 13.50
N GLN A 41 -17.58 3.58 14.40
CA GLN A 41 -16.20 3.58 14.89
C GLN A 41 -15.22 3.15 13.79
N VAL A 42 -15.61 2.13 13.01
CA VAL A 42 -14.83 1.67 11.85
C VAL A 42 -14.71 2.77 10.80
N ARG A 43 -15.83 3.40 10.42
CA ARG A 43 -15.84 4.53 9.46
C ARG A 43 -15.04 5.73 9.95
N ALA A 44 -15.13 6.07 11.23
CA ALA A 44 -14.33 7.14 11.82
C ALA A 44 -12.82 6.83 11.75
N THR A 45 -12.43 5.58 12.01
CA THR A 45 -11.02 5.14 11.91
C THR A 45 -10.51 5.19 10.47
N VAL A 46 -11.34 4.78 9.50
CA VAL A 46 -11.01 4.89 8.07
C VAL A 46 -10.90 6.35 7.64
N LEU A 47 -11.86 7.19 8.05
CA LEU A 47 -11.81 8.62 7.74
C LEU A 47 -10.57 9.28 8.33
N ALA A 48 -10.22 8.96 9.58
CA ALA A 48 -8.98 9.43 10.21
C ALA A 48 -7.74 8.99 9.42
N LEU A 49 -7.70 7.74 8.94
CA LEU A 49 -6.61 7.24 8.10
C LEU A 49 -6.51 8.00 6.78
N ILE A 50 -7.63 8.30 6.13
CA ILE A 50 -7.69 9.08 4.88
C ILE A 50 -7.17 10.50 5.13
N LEU A 51 -7.65 11.18 6.18
CA LEU A 51 -7.22 12.54 6.53
C LEU A 51 -5.72 12.60 6.84
N LEU A 52 -5.20 11.61 7.56
CA LEU A 52 -3.77 11.52 7.83
C LEU A 52 -2.96 11.25 6.56
N THR A 53 -3.49 10.46 5.63
CA THR A 53 -2.84 10.22 4.33
C THR A 53 -2.80 11.51 3.50
N MET A 54 -3.88 12.29 3.50
CA MET A 54 -3.91 13.62 2.88
C MET A 54 -2.91 14.57 3.54
N ALA A 55 -2.78 14.55 4.87
CA ALA A 55 -1.78 15.33 5.59
C ALA A 55 -0.34 14.92 5.23
N GLN A 56 -0.05 13.62 5.07
CA GLN A 56 1.26 13.15 4.60
C GLN A 56 1.58 13.69 3.20
N VAL A 57 0.62 13.68 2.28
CA VAL A 57 0.78 14.24 0.93
C VAL A 57 1.00 15.75 1.00
N GLY A 58 0.20 16.47 1.79
CA GLY A 58 0.36 17.92 1.99
C GLY A 58 1.74 18.29 2.55
N LEU A 59 2.26 17.52 3.51
CA LEU A 59 3.60 17.69 4.05
C LEU A 59 4.69 17.41 3.00
N ALA A 60 4.51 16.39 2.16
CA ALA A 60 5.44 16.10 1.07
C ALA A 60 5.49 17.25 0.02
N ILE A 61 4.34 17.85 -0.27
CA ILE A 61 4.24 19.05 -1.12
C ILE A 61 4.93 20.23 -0.45
N TRP A 62 4.69 20.45 0.85
CA TRP A 62 5.33 21.53 1.59
C TRP A 62 6.87 21.37 1.61
N VAL A 63 7.39 20.15 1.79
CA VAL A 63 8.82 19.87 1.64
C VAL A 63 9.34 20.24 0.26
N SER A 64 8.54 19.99 -0.80
CA SER A 64 8.93 20.32 -2.18
C SER A 64 9.06 21.82 -2.39
N TYR A 65 8.12 22.62 -1.86
CA TYR A 65 8.21 24.09 -1.90
C TYR A 65 9.34 24.63 -1.02
N TRP A 66 9.48 24.11 0.21
CA TRP A 66 10.59 24.48 1.09
C TRP A 66 11.95 24.20 0.44
N ASN A 67 12.08 23.09 -0.29
CA ASN A 67 13.29 22.75 -1.02
C ASN A 67 13.58 23.77 -2.14
N ARG A 68 12.55 24.22 -2.87
CA ARG A 68 12.70 25.32 -3.84
C ARG A 68 13.20 26.59 -3.15
N ASP A 69 12.52 27.03 -2.09
CA ASP A 69 12.86 28.27 -1.38
C ASP A 69 14.29 28.22 -0.81
N LEU A 70 14.76 27.03 -0.40
CA LEU A 70 16.14 26.81 0.04
C LEU A 70 17.14 27.05 -1.09
N PHE A 71 16.87 26.51 -2.29
CA PHE A 71 17.74 26.72 -3.43
C PHE A 71 17.74 28.19 -3.89
N ASP A 72 16.58 28.84 -3.91
CA ASP A 72 16.45 30.26 -4.24
C ASP A 72 17.27 31.12 -3.23
N ALA A 73 17.14 30.87 -1.92
CA ALA A 73 17.91 31.61 -0.90
C ALA A 73 19.43 31.36 -0.96
N LEU A 74 19.85 30.15 -1.35
CA LEU A 74 21.26 29.82 -1.57
C LEU A 74 21.84 30.53 -2.79
N GLU A 75 21.06 30.66 -3.86
CA GLU A 75 21.43 31.39 -5.07
C GLU A 75 21.63 32.88 -4.76
N ASP A 76 20.69 33.48 -4.02
CA ASP A 76 20.72 34.89 -3.62
C ASP A 76 21.69 35.22 -2.47
N ARG A 77 22.35 34.19 -1.90
CA ARG A 77 23.29 34.30 -0.76
C ARG A 77 22.69 34.99 0.48
N ALA A 78 21.37 34.87 0.67
CA ALA A 78 20.63 35.50 1.75
C ALA A 78 20.71 34.67 3.06
N LEU A 79 21.78 34.86 3.84
CA LEU A 79 22.01 34.09 5.09
C LEU A 79 20.89 34.24 6.13
N SER A 80 20.20 35.38 6.18
CA SER A 80 19.09 35.62 7.11
C SER A 80 17.87 34.76 6.78
N GLU A 81 17.56 34.60 5.49
CA GLU A 81 16.44 33.77 5.02
C GLU A 81 16.76 32.30 5.25
N LEU A 82 18.00 31.88 4.97
CA LEU A 82 18.46 30.52 5.21
C LEU A 82 18.24 30.08 6.68
N LEU A 83 18.54 30.93 7.67
CA LEU A 83 18.30 30.61 9.08
C LEU A 83 16.80 30.44 9.40
N GLN A 84 15.93 31.23 8.77
CA GLN A 84 14.48 31.08 8.91
C GLN A 84 14.01 29.75 8.30
N LEU A 85 14.52 29.39 7.11
CA LEU A 85 14.21 28.12 6.47
C LEU A 85 14.65 26.91 7.31
N VAL A 86 15.76 26.98 8.02
CA VAL A 86 16.17 25.93 8.97
C VAL A 86 15.14 25.76 10.08
N GLY A 87 14.60 26.86 10.63
CA GLY A 87 13.52 26.82 11.62
C GLY A 87 12.24 26.18 11.06
N VAL A 88 11.85 26.55 9.84
CA VAL A 88 10.70 25.95 9.13
C VAL A 88 10.93 24.46 8.86
N PHE A 89 12.15 24.06 8.52
CA PHE A 89 12.50 22.65 8.31
C PHE A 89 12.28 21.81 9.57
N VAL A 90 12.72 22.31 10.73
CA VAL A 90 12.49 21.62 12.02
C VAL A 90 10.99 21.46 12.29
N LEU A 91 10.17 22.47 11.97
CA LEU A 91 8.72 22.37 12.09
C LEU A 91 8.13 21.32 11.14
N ILE A 92 8.49 21.34 9.86
CA ILE A 92 8.06 20.36 8.86
C ILE A 92 8.44 18.95 9.31
N PHE A 93 9.67 18.77 9.79
CA PHE A 93 10.16 17.50 10.31
C PHE A 93 9.32 17.01 11.50
N ALA A 94 9.08 17.88 12.50
CA ALA A 94 8.29 17.54 13.68
C ALA A 94 6.85 17.16 13.31
N LEU A 95 6.21 17.91 12.41
CA LEU A 95 4.87 17.61 11.90
C LEU A 95 4.84 16.28 11.13
N THR A 96 5.83 16.03 10.28
CA THR A 96 5.95 14.78 9.52
C THR A 96 6.10 13.58 10.43
N MET A 97 6.92 13.69 11.46
CA MET A 97 7.09 12.65 12.47
C MET A 97 5.78 12.40 13.26
N GLY A 98 5.11 13.47 13.69
CA GLY A 98 3.82 13.38 14.39
C GLY A 98 2.72 12.73 13.56
N VAL A 99 2.54 13.19 12.32
CA VAL A 99 1.55 12.63 11.38
C VAL A 99 1.87 11.17 11.07
N THR A 100 3.14 10.83 10.82
CA THR A 100 3.54 9.45 10.52
C THR A 100 3.31 8.51 11.72
N ALA A 101 3.64 8.94 12.93
CA ALA A 101 3.39 8.16 14.14
C ALA A 101 1.88 7.93 14.38
N LEU A 102 1.07 8.99 14.23
CA LEU A 102 -0.38 8.89 14.37
C LEU A 102 -1.01 8.01 13.29
N HIS A 103 -0.56 8.16 12.03
CA HIS A 103 -0.97 7.33 10.91
C HIS A 103 -0.68 5.85 11.16
N MET A 104 0.54 5.52 11.59
CA MET A 104 0.95 4.17 11.93
C MET A 104 0.05 3.57 13.03
N HIS A 105 -0.27 4.35 14.06
CA HIS A 105 -1.15 3.92 15.14
C HIS A 105 -2.58 3.64 14.67
N VAL A 106 -3.17 4.55 13.88
CA VAL A 106 -4.52 4.40 13.32
C VAL A 106 -4.59 3.22 12.36
N LYS A 107 -3.62 3.09 11.45
CA LYS A 107 -3.51 1.96 10.51
C LYS A 107 -3.44 0.63 11.26
N ARG A 108 -2.58 0.52 12.27
CA ARG A 108 -2.43 -0.70 13.08
C ARG A 108 -3.70 -1.03 13.85
N ARG A 109 -4.38 -0.04 14.42
CA ARG A 109 -5.67 -0.26 15.09
C ARG A 109 -6.72 -0.82 14.13
N LEU A 110 -6.84 -0.26 12.92
CA LEU A 110 -7.75 -0.74 11.90
C LEU A 110 -7.45 -2.19 11.51
N GLN A 111 -6.17 -2.52 11.27
CA GLN A 111 -5.75 -3.88 10.93
C GLN A 111 -6.07 -4.89 12.05
N LEU A 112 -5.79 -4.54 13.31
CA LEU A 112 -6.07 -5.40 14.45
C LEU A 112 -7.57 -5.59 14.70
N ASP A 113 -8.36 -4.52 14.61
CA ASP A 113 -9.81 -4.58 14.79
C ASP A 113 -10.48 -5.42 13.68
N TRP A 114 -10.06 -5.22 12.43
CA TRP A 114 -10.53 -6.04 11.32
C TRP A 114 -10.11 -7.51 11.45
N ARG A 115 -8.86 -7.76 11.84
CA ARG A 115 -8.37 -9.12 12.09
C ARG A 115 -9.20 -9.82 13.16
N ARG A 116 -9.51 -9.15 14.28
CA ARG A 116 -10.35 -9.70 15.35
C ARG A 116 -11.73 -10.07 14.82
N TRP A 117 -12.40 -9.12 14.16
CA TRP A 117 -13.74 -9.36 13.60
C TRP A 117 -13.78 -10.54 12.62
N LEU A 118 -12.78 -10.64 11.73
CA LEU A 118 -12.72 -11.72 10.75
C LEU A 118 -12.38 -13.07 11.40
N THR A 119 -11.58 -13.05 12.48
CA THR A 119 -11.27 -14.24 13.28
C THR A 119 -12.53 -14.76 13.98
N ASP A 120 -13.31 -13.89 14.61
CA ASP A 120 -14.55 -14.26 15.30
C ASP A 120 -15.55 -14.87 14.31
N LEU A 121 -15.74 -14.23 13.15
CA LEU A 121 -16.62 -14.73 12.08
C LEU A 121 -16.21 -16.13 11.58
N LEU A 122 -14.93 -16.32 11.31
CA LEU A 122 -14.42 -17.60 10.80
C LEU A 122 -14.42 -18.69 11.87
N LEU A 123 -14.12 -18.35 13.12
CA LEU A 123 -14.17 -19.29 14.24
C LEU A 123 -15.60 -19.73 14.53
N GLU A 124 -16.57 -18.81 14.51
CA GLU A 124 -17.98 -19.15 14.69
C GLU A 124 -18.43 -20.13 13.59
N HIS A 125 -18.09 -19.86 12.33
CA HIS A 125 -18.41 -20.76 11.22
C HIS A 125 -17.65 -22.10 11.28
N TRP A 126 -16.43 -22.09 11.81
CA TRP A 126 -15.58 -23.27 11.95
C TRP A 126 -16.04 -24.21 13.06
N LEU A 127 -16.51 -23.66 14.18
CA LEU A 127 -17.04 -24.42 15.31
C LEU A 127 -18.50 -24.83 15.10
N ALA A 128 -19.23 -24.12 14.24
CA ALA A 128 -20.61 -24.47 13.91
C ALA A 128 -20.72 -25.83 13.19
N HIS A 129 -21.81 -26.54 13.46
CA HIS A 129 -22.24 -27.75 12.74
C HIS A 129 -21.21 -28.90 12.70
N GLY A 130 -20.30 -28.98 13.69
CA GLY A 130 -19.30 -30.05 13.77
C GLY A 130 -18.34 -30.10 12.58
N HIS A 131 -18.10 -28.95 11.92
CA HIS A 131 -17.21 -28.85 10.76
C HIS A 131 -15.79 -29.33 11.07
N LEU A 132 -15.31 -29.07 12.29
CA LEU A 132 -14.06 -29.61 12.81
C LEU A 132 -13.95 -31.14 12.67
N TYR A 133 -15.02 -31.87 13.02
CA TYR A 133 -15.05 -33.32 12.97
C TYR A 133 -15.21 -33.82 11.53
N ARG A 134 -16.07 -33.18 10.74
CA ARG A 134 -16.28 -33.55 9.33
C ARG A 134 -15.04 -33.37 8.45
N LEU A 135 -14.16 -32.43 8.78
CA LEU A 135 -12.93 -32.22 8.02
C LEU A 135 -11.98 -33.43 8.14
N GLN A 136 -12.01 -34.15 9.27
CA GLN A 136 -11.21 -35.37 9.46
C GLN A 136 -11.61 -36.51 8.51
N PHE A 137 -12.87 -36.53 8.05
CA PHE A 137 -13.41 -37.52 7.12
C PHE A 137 -13.40 -37.04 5.65
N THR A 138 -12.92 -35.82 5.39
CA THR A 138 -12.87 -35.24 4.05
C THR A 138 -11.51 -35.53 3.42
N ALA A 139 -11.51 -36.14 2.22
CA ALA A 139 -10.28 -36.41 1.48
C ALA A 139 -9.54 -35.10 1.15
N GLY A 140 -8.26 -35.02 1.54
CA GLY A 140 -7.41 -33.87 1.28
C GLY A 140 -6.34 -33.67 2.34
N GLU A 141 -5.37 -32.82 2.02
CA GLU A 141 -4.32 -32.41 2.95
C GLU A 141 -4.82 -31.22 3.77
N HIS A 142 -5.09 -31.48 5.05
CA HIS A 142 -5.74 -30.53 5.97
C HIS A 142 -4.84 -30.20 7.18
N ASP A 143 -3.52 -30.10 6.96
CA ASP A 143 -2.57 -29.79 8.05
C ASP A 143 -2.85 -28.40 8.64
N ASN A 144 -2.97 -28.37 9.98
CA ASN A 144 -3.04 -27.16 10.83
C ASN A 144 -4.07 -26.11 10.35
N PRO A 145 -5.38 -26.46 10.27
CA PRO A 145 -6.41 -25.56 9.76
C PRO A 145 -6.57 -24.30 10.64
N ASP A 146 -6.36 -24.44 11.94
CA ASP A 146 -6.32 -23.38 12.93
C ASP A 146 -5.15 -22.41 12.69
N GLY A 147 -3.93 -22.93 12.48
CA GLY A 147 -2.78 -22.12 12.09
C GLY A 147 -3.01 -21.39 10.76
N ARG A 148 -3.63 -22.06 9.79
CA ARG A 148 -3.99 -21.45 8.50
C ARG A 148 -5.03 -20.33 8.65
N ILE A 149 -6.10 -20.54 9.42
CA ILE A 149 -7.09 -19.49 9.69
C ILE A 149 -6.42 -18.27 10.33
N ALA A 150 -5.61 -18.48 11.38
CA ALA A 150 -4.97 -17.37 12.10
C ALA A 150 -3.98 -16.56 11.24
N GLU A 151 -3.22 -17.25 10.39
CA GLU A 151 -2.19 -16.64 9.54
C GLU A 151 -2.76 -16.05 8.25
N ASP A 152 -3.68 -16.73 7.57
CA ASP A 152 -4.29 -16.24 6.33
C ASP A 152 -5.12 -14.97 6.62
N ILE A 153 -5.84 -14.90 7.75
CA ILE A 153 -6.55 -13.68 8.18
C ILE A 153 -5.55 -12.53 8.42
N ARG A 154 -4.43 -12.82 9.08
CA ARG A 154 -3.40 -11.81 9.37
C ARG A 154 -2.85 -11.23 8.07
N ILE A 155 -2.42 -12.09 7.15
CA ILE A 155 -1.88 -11.67 5.86
C ILE A 155 -2.94 -10.92 5.06
N ALA A 156 -4.16 -11.46 4.95
CA ALA A 156 -5.21 -10.86 4.14
C ALA A 156 -5.59 -9.46 4.62
N THR A 157 -5.73 -9.26 5.94
CA THR A 157 -6.07 -7.94 6.52
C THR A 157 -4.91 -6.95 6.43
N ASP A 158 -3.69 -7.36 6.72
CA ASP A 158 -2.51 -6.49 6.67
C ASP A 158 -2.23 -6.01 5.23
N VAL A 159 -2.20 -6.96 4.29
CA VAL A 159 -1.97 -6.70 2.86
C VAL A 159 -3.11 -5.84 2.29
N ALA A 160 -4.37 -6.15 2.59
CA ALA A 160 -5.50 -5.36 2.08
C ALA A 160 -5.46 -3.90 2.54
N VAL A 161 -5.27 -3.64 3.83
CA VAL A 161 -5.17 -2.27 4.35
C VAL A 161 -3.93 -1.57 3.81
N SER A 162 -2.80 -2.26 3.73
CA SER A 162 -1.56 -1.67 3.23
C SER A 162 -1.66 -1.30 1.75
N LEU A 163 -2.21 -2.18 0.91
CA LEU A 163 -2.42 -1.92 -0.52
C LEU A 163 -3.41 -0.77 -0.75
N ALA A 164 -4.53 -0.76 -0.02
CA ALA A 164 -5.50 0.32 -0.13
C ALA A 164 -4.89 1.67 0.24
N HIS A 165 -4.13 1.72 1.34
CA HIS A 165 -3.40 2.91 1.76
C HIS A 165 -2.34 3.33 0.73
N SER A 166 -1.49 2.42 0.27
CA SER A 166 -0.42 2.74 -0.68
C SER A 166 -0.99 3.22 -2.01
N LEU A 167 -2.10 2.64 -2.47
CA LEU A 167 -2.78 3.06 -3.68
C LEU A 167 -3.35 4.47 -3.51
N LEU A 168 -4.04 4.75 -2.40
CA LEU A 168 -4.58 6.08 -2.12
C LEU A 168 -3.45 7.13 -2.07
N PHE A 169 -2.39 6.84 -1.32
CA PHE A 169 -1.21 7.72 -1.25
C PHE A 169 -0.61 7.98 -2.63
N ALA A 170 -0.40 6.92 -3.42
CA ALA A 170 0.15 7.02 -4.76
C ALA A 170 -0.72 7.85 -5.72
N LEU A 171 -2.05 7.72 -5.64
CA LEU A 171 -2.97 8.50 -6.46
C LEU A 171 -2.96 9.98 -6.06
N LEU A 172 -2.99 10.26 -4.75
CA LEU A 172 -2.96 11.63 -4.25
C LEU A 172 -1.64 12.33 -4.61
N ILE A 173 -0.50 11.67 -4.36
CA ILE A 173 0.82 12.25 -4.66
C ILE A 173 0.99 12.45 -6.17
N LEU A 174 0.55 11.50 -7.00
CA LEU A 174 0.58 11.62 -8.46
C LEU A 174 -0.25 12.81 -8.93
N GLY A 175 -1.48 12.94 -8.45
CA GLY A 175 -2.36 14.07 -8.78
C GLY A 175 -1.75 15.41 -8.39
N SER A 176 -1.20 15.51 -7.17
CA SER A 176 -0.55 16.73 -6.69
C SER A 176 0.69 17.10 -7.48
N PHE A 177 1.54 16.13 -7.84
CA PHE A 177 2.73 16.43 -8.65
C PHE A 177 2.36 16.81 -10.09
N ILE A 178 1.34 16.19 -10.69
CA ILE A 178 0.82 16.63 -11.99
C ILE A 178 0.36 18.09 -11.90
N ASP A 179 -0.39 18.44 -10.87
CA ASP A 179 -0.86 19.81 -10.64
C ASP A 179 0.30 20.82 -10.48
N ILE A 180 1.29 20.50 -9.64
CA ILE A 180 2.50 21.33 -9.47
C ILE A 180 3.25 21.48 -10.80
N LEU A 181 3.43 20.40 -11.55
CA LEU A 181 4.11 20.45 -12.84
C LEU A 181 3.33 21.30 -13.83
N LEU A 182 1.99 21.24 -13.86
CA LEU A 182 1.18 22.10 -14.73
C LEU A 182 1.27 23.57 -14.31
N SER A 183 1.26 23.85 -13.01
CA SER A 183 1.37 25.21 -12.47
C SER A 183 2.72 25.86 -12.78
N VAL A 184 3.81 25.09 -12.75
CA VAL A 184 5.18 25.62 -12.95
C VAL A 184 5.63 25.48 -14.40
N SER A 185 5.09 24.53 -15.16
CA SER A 185 5.43 24.33 -16.56
C SER A 185 4.94 25.51 -17.39
N GLY A 186 5.88 26.35 -17.83
CA GLY A 186 5.65 27.28 -18.92
C GLY A 186 5.33 26.57 -20.24
N SER A 187 5.15 27.36 -21.30
CA SER A 187 5.06 26.87 -22.67
C SER A 187 6.46 26.65 -23.25
N ALA A 188 6.76 25.42 -23.68
CA ALA A 188 7.96 25.13 -24.45
C ALA A 188 7.59 24.86 -25.92
N PRO A 189 8.28 25.48 -26.89
CA PRO A 189 8.14 25.08 -28.29
C PRO A 189 8.72 23.69 -28.49
N LEU A 190 7.98 22.82 -29.19
CA LEU A 190 8.50 21.52 -29.61
C LEU A 190 9.75 21.72 -30.50
N PRO A 191 10.87 21.02 -30.24
CA PRO A 191 12.08 21.18 -31.04
C PRO A 191 11.78 20.91 -32.52
N GLY A 192 11.92 21.94 -33.37
CA GLY A 192 11.63 21.87 -34.81
C GLY A 192 10.24 22.35 -35.24
N THR A 193 9.36 22.76 -34.33
CA THR A 193 8.04 23.35 -34.67
C THR A 193 7.70 24.53 -33.75
N SER A 194 6.96 25.53 -34.24
CA SER A 194 6.51 26.69 -33.44
C SER A 194 5.27 26.40 -32.60
N ILE A 195 4.92 25.12 -32.40
CA ILE A 195 3.74 24.71 -31.63
C ILE A 195 4.16 24.66 -30.15
N ALA A 196 3.65 25.61 -29.38
CA ALA A 196 3.81 25.64 -27.94
C ALA A 196 2.85 24.61 -27.29
N VAL A 197 3.41 23.57 -26.67
CA VAL A 197 2.62 22.60 -25.91
C VAL A 197 2.58 23.06 -24.46
N HIS A 198 1.39 23.39 -23.97
CA HIS A 198 1.18 23.70 -22.56
C HIS A 198 1.33 22.43 -21.72
N GLY A 199 2.02 22.50 -20.58
CA GLY A 199 2.26 21.34 -19.72
C GLY A 199 3.23 20.30 -20.30
N TYR A 200 4.16 20.70 -21.18
CA TYR A 200 5.15 19.80 -21.81
C TYR A 200 5.89 18.94 -20.78
N MET A 201 6.20 19.49 -19.59
CA MET A 201 6.94 18.76 -18.55
C MET A 201 6.18 17.53 -18.04
N VAL A 202 4.84 17.56 -18.04
CA VAL A 202 4.02 16.41 -17.66
C VAL A 202 4.21 15.27 -18.65
N LEU A 203 4.10 15.56 -19.95
CA LEU A 203 4.32 14.57 -21.01
C LEU A 203 5.74 14.01 -20.98
N ALA A 204 6.74 14.87 -20.77
CA ALA A 204 8.13 14.45 -20.64
C ALA A 204 8.34 13.54 -19.42
N ALA A 205 7.73 13.86 -18.27
CA ALA A 205 7.80 13.04 -17.07
C ALA A 205 7.19 11.65 -17.28
N PHE A 206 6.02 11.56 -17.92
CA PHE A 206 5.40 10.27 -18.25
C PHE A 206 6.23 9.46 -19.23
N LEU A 207 6.81 10.09 -20.25
CA LEU A 207 7.70 9.44 -21.20
C LEU A 207 8.94 8.89 -20.48
N TYR A 208 9.60 9.73 -19.68
CA TYR A 208 10.78 9.34 -18.90
C TYR A 208 10.48 8.17 -17.95
N ALA A 209 9.37 8.25 -17.20
CA ALA A 209 8.93 7.18 -16.31
C ALA A 209 8.61 5.88 -17.07
N GLY A 210 7.94 5.98 -18.22
CA GLY A 210 7.60 4.84 -19.08
C GLY A 210 8.85 4.13 -19.64
N VAL A 211 9.82 4.90 -20.13
CA VAL A 211 11.10 4.36 -20.60
C VAL A 211 11.87 3.70 -19.45
N GLY A 212 11.96 4.37 -18.30
CA GLY A 212 12.59 3.80 -17.11
C GLY A 212 11.94 2.49 -16.64
N ALA A 213 10.61 2.45 -16.60
CA ALA A 213 9.87 1.24 -16.25
C ALA A 213 10.10 0.10 -17.26
N ALA A 214 10.11 0.41 -18.56
CA ALA A 214 10.39 -0.58 -19.61
C ALA A 214 11.80 -1.16 -19.47
N LEU A 215 12.82 -0.30 -19.30
CA LEU A 215 14.20 -0.73 -19.09
C LEU A 215 14.34 -1.57 -17.81
N GLY A 216 13.72 -1.16 -16.72
CA GLY A 216 13.71 -1.91 -15.47
C GLY A 216 13.08 -3.30 -15.62
N LEU A 217 11.96 -3.42 -16.34
CA LEU A 217 11.34 -4.71 -16.63
C LEU A 217 12.21 -5.58 -17.55
N MET A 218 12.88 -4.99 -18.54
CA MET A 218 13.79 -5.72 -19.43
C MET A 218 15.00 -6.29 -18.68
N LEU A 219 15.63 -5.48 -17.82
CA LEU A 219 16.79 -5.87 -17.02
C LEU A 219 16.42 -6.79 -15.84
N GLY A 220 15.22 -6.65 -15.27
CA GLY A 220 14.74 -7.46 -14.15
C GLY A 220 14.18 -8.83 -14.56
N ARG A 221 13.68 -8.98 -15.78
CA ARG A 221 13.17 -10.26 -16.32
C ARG A 221 14.12 -11.46 -16.17
N PRO A 222 15.45 -11.36 -16.39
CA PRO A 222 16.36 -12.49 -16.20
C PRO A 222 16.51 -12.92 -14.72
N LEU A 223 16.37 -12.01 -13.75
CA LEU A 223 16.52 -12.32 -12.31
C LEU A 223 15.34 -13.13 -11.74
N ILE A 224 14.17 -13.06 -12.36
CA ILE A 224 12.96 -13.80 -11.93
C ILE A 224 13.00 -15.26 -12.40
N ARG A 225 13.86 -15.58 -13.38
CA ARG A 225 14.00 -16.92 -13.95
C ARG A 225 15.22 -17.70 -13.45
N ALA A 226 16.10 -17.06 -12.68
CA ALA A 226 17.26 -17.69 -12.03
C ALA A 226 16.89 -18.17 -10.62
#